data_AF-A0A1V4EN80-F1
#
_entry.id   AF-A0A1V4EN80-F1
#
_cell.length_a   1.000
_cell.length_b   1.000
_cell.length_c   1.000
_cell.angle_alpha   90.00
_cell.angle_beta   90.00
_cell.angle_gamma   90.00
#
_symmetry.space_group_name_H-M   'P 1'
#
loop_
_entity.id
_entity.type
_entity.pdbx_description
1 polymer ?
#
loop_
_entity_poly.entity_id
_entity_poly.type
_entity_poly.pdbx_seq_one_letter_code
_entity_poly.pdbx_strand_id
1 'polypeptide(L)'
;MAGLLPAGLGTTSASAQAQTQGPAQAAVALPRIGVLKVGGDALVKEGGLSASWVLEHDGVIQIALAGDRIGVLTGDGKAWVKEGGLSATWVTENTGVIDIALSSGTD
;
A
#
# COMPACT_ATOMS: atom_id res chain seq x y z
N MET A 1 -33.92 -7.45 -66.73
CA MET A 1 -33.49 -8.27 -65.58
C MET A 1 -33.02 -7.33 -64.49
N ALA A 2 -33.81 -7.23 -63.42
CA ALA A 2 -33.51 -6.42 -62.25
C ALA A 2 -32.47 -7.15 -61.38
N GLY A 3 -31.39 -6.47 -61.03
CA GLY A 3 -30.38 -6.96 -60.09
C GLY A 3 -30.03 -5.83 -59.14
N LEU A 4 -30.74 -5.75 -58.02
CA LEU A 4 -30.41 -4.87 -56.91
C LEU A 4 -30.42 -5.72 -55.63
N LEU A 5 -29.25 -6.02 -55.09
CA LEU A 5 -29.07 -6.50 -53.73
C LEU A 5 -27.89 -5.71 -53.14
N PRO A 6 -28.10 -4.82 -52.15
CA PRO A 6 -27.00 -4.24 -51.42
C PRO A 6 -26.42 -5.26 -50.44
N ALA A 7 -25.08 -5.32 -50.43
CA ALA A 7 -24.29 -6.01 -49.43
C ALA A 7 -24.23 -5.19 -48.13
N GLY A 8 -24.04 -5.88 -47.00
CA GLY A 8 -23.29 -5.28 -45.89
C GLY A 8 -23.91 -5.37 -44.51
N LEU A 9 -23.65 -6.49 -43.84
CA LEU A 9 -23.05 -6.56 -42.49
C LEU A 9 -23.77 -5.80 -41.36
N GLY A 10 -24.54 -6.57 -40.60
CA GLY A 10 -24.81 -6.24 -39.20
C GLY A 10 -23.52 -6.34 -38.39
N THR A 11 -23.17 -5.26 -37.71
CA THR A 11 -22.33 -5.31 -36.52
C THR A 11 -23.07 -4.54 -35.45
N THR A 12 -23.80 -5.25 -34.59
CA THR A 12 -24.18 -4.71 -33.29
C THR A 12 -22.88 -4.53 -32.51
N SER A 13 -22.36 -3.31 -32.47
CA SER A 13 -21.28 -2.96 -31.57
C SER A 13 -21.84 -3.12 -30.15
N ALA A 14 -21.44 -4.19 -29.47
CA ALA A 14 -21.58 -4.29 -28.04
C ALA A 14 -20.91 -3.05 -27.43
N SER A 15 -21.69 -2.22 -26.73
CA SER A 15 -21.16 -1.10 -25.97
C SER A 15 -20.31 -1.68 -24.84
N ALA A 16 -19.01 -1.85 -25.09
CA ALA A 16 -18.03 -1.94 -24.02
C ALA A 16 -18.13 -0.61 -23.27
N GLN A 17 -18.74 -0.65 -22.09
CA GLN A 17 -18.67 0.44 -21.14
C GLN A 17 -17.19 0.60 -20.80
N ALA A 18 -16.51 1.48 -21.52
CA ALA A 18 -15.24 2.01 -21.08
C ALA A 18 -15.56 2.80 -19.81
N GLN A 19 -15.38 2.14 -18.65
CA GLN A 19 -15.17 2.83 -17.39
C GLN A 19 -13.92 3.68 -17.59
N THR A 20 -14.11 4.91 -18.04
CA THR A 20 -13.11 5.96 -17.91
C THR A 20 -13.06 6.30 -16.43
N GLN A 21 -12.35 5.48 -15.66
CA GLN A 21 -11.68 6.00 -14.48
C GLN A 21 -10.73 7.06 -15.04
N GLY A 22 -11.10 8.34 -14.89
CA GLY A 22 -10.15 9.44 -15.04
C GLY A 22 -8.89 9.11 -14.23
N PRO A 23 -7.72 9.66 -14.61
CA PRO A 23 -6.44 9.14 -14.16
C PRO A 23 -6.51 8.83 -12.66
N ALA A 24 -6.46 7.55 -12.31
CA ALA A 24 -6.32 7.14 -10.93
C ALA A 24 -5.08 7.88 -10.47
N GLN A 25 -5.29 8.90 -9.64
CA GLN A 25 -4.20 9.71 -9.12
C GLN A 25 -3.50 8.75 -8.19
N ALA A 26 -2.49 8.04 -8.71
CA ALA A 26 -1.72 7.08 -7.95
C ALA A 26 -1.33 7.80 -6.66
N ALA A 27 -1.83 7.33 -5.53
CA ALA A 27 -1.48 7.90 -4.25
C ALA A 27 0.01 7.69 -4.09
N VAL A 28 0.80 8.72 -4.37
CA VAL A 28 2.25 8.64 -4.21
C VAL A 28 2.48 8.52 -2.71
N ALA A 29 2.98 7.36 -2.28
CA ALA A 29 3.40 7.16 -0.91
C ALA A 29 4.36 8.29 -0.53
N LEU A 30 4.00 9.03 0.52
CA LEU A 30 4.85 10.10 1.04
C LEU A 30 6.08 9.48 1.71
N PRO A 31 7.25 10.15 1.66
CA PRO A 31 8.45 9.64 2.30
C PRO A 31 8.23 9.47 3.80
N ARG A 32 8.76 8.38 4.35
CA ARG A 32 8.66 8.05 5.78
C ARG A 32 10.02 7.97 6.43
N ILE A 33 10.06 8.38 7.69
CA ILE A 33 11.20 8.16 8.56
C ILE A 33 10.68 7.48 9.83
N GLY A 34 11.31 6.37 10.18
CA GLY A 34 11.01 5.60 11.38
C GLY A 34 12.16 5.65 12.36
N VAL A 35 11.83 5.68 13.65
CA VAL A 35 12.78 5.54 14.74
C VAL A 35 12.26 4.51 15.74
N LEU A 36 13.15 3.68 16.24
CA LEU A 36 12.89 2.80 17.37
C LEU A 36 13.64 3.36 18.58
N LYS A 37 12.90 3.69 19.64
CA LYS A 37 13.48 4.20 20.88
C LYS A 37 13.87 3.07 21.83
N VAL A 38 14.79 3.39 22.74
CA VAL A 38 14.97 2.60 23.96
C VAL A 38 13.62 2.50 24.67
N GLY A 39 13.23 1.30 25.07
CA GLY A 39 11.91 1.01 25.66
C GLY A 39 10.89 0.43 24.68
N GLY A 40 11.18 0.42 23.38
CA GLY A 40 10.37 -0.29 22.38
C GLY A 40 9.29 0.55 21.70
N ASP A 41 9.29 1.87 21.89
CA ASP A 41 8.41 2.76 21.13
C ASP A 41 8.92 2.93 19.69
N ALA A 42 8.13 2.46 18.72
CA ALA A 42 8.33 2.72 17.31
C ALA A 42 7.54 3.97 16.89
N LEU A 43 8.24 5.01 16.42
CA LEU A 43 7.62 6.22 15.92
C LEU A 43 7.90 6.40 14.44
N VAL A 44 6.91 6.86 13.69
CA VAL A 44 7.04 7.20 12.27
C VAL A 44 6.51 8.60 12.02
N LYS A 45 7.18 9.33 11.14
CA LYS A 45 6.63 10.53 10.52
C LYS A 45 6.53 10.33 9.02
N GLU A 46 5.54 10.97 8.43
CA GLU A 46 5.25 10.91 6.99
C GLU A 46 5.25 12.33 6.40
N GLY A 47 5.91 12.50 5.26
CA GLY A 47 6.08 13.79 4.59
C GLY A 47 7.44 14.45 4.85
N GLY A 48 7.45 15.78 4.91
CA GLY A 48 8.68 16.57 5.05
C GLY A 48 9.42 16.36 6.38
N LEU A 49 10.67 16.83 6.46
CA LEU A 49 11.49 16.66 7.66
C LEU A 49 10.91 17.34 8.92
N SER A 50 10.01 18.32 8.76
CA SER A 50 9.31 19.01 9.85
C SER A 50 7.99 18.34 10.28
N ALA A 51 7.60 17.21 9.68
CA ALA A 51 6.38 16.50 10.05
C ALA A 51 6.43 16.01 11.51
N SER A 52 5.27 15.98 12.15
CA SER A 52 5.10 15.47 13.51
C SER A 52 5.34 13.96 13.56
N TRP A 53 5.94 13.49 14.65
CA TRP A 53 6.10 12.06 14.93
C TRP A 53 4.80 11.47 15.45
N VAL A 54 4.46 10.26 14.98
CA VAL A 54 3.33 9.46 15.45
C VAL A 54 3.89 8.21 16.12
N LEU A 55 3.38 7.85 17.30
CA LEU A 55 3.64 6.55 17.92
C LEU A 55 2.86 5.50 17.15
N GLU A 56 3.58 4.56 16.55
CA GLU A 56 3.01 3.54 15.66
C GLU A 56 2.74 2.23 16.38
N HIS A 57 3.67 1.81 17.26
CA HIS A 57 3.56 0.59 18.05
C HIS A 57 4.51 0.66 19.25
N ASP A 58 4.18 -0.04 20.34
CA ASP A 58 5.04 -0.23 21.53
C ASP A 58 5.59 -1.66 21.62
N GLY A 59 6.54 -1.91 22.53
CA GLY A 59 7.13 -3.25 22.70
C GLY A 59 7.89 -3.78 21.47
N VAL A 60 8.30 -2.88 20.57
CA VAL A 60 8.98 -3.19 19.31
C VAL A 60 10.48 -3.41 19.54
N ILE A 61 11.05 -4.37 18.80
CA ILE A 61 12.50 -4.62 18.75
C ILE A 61 13.10 -4.31 17.37
N GLN A 62 12.29 -4.19 16.33
CA GLN A 62 12.73 -3.77 14.99
C GLN A 62 11.59 -3.11 14.20
N ILE A 63 11.95 -2.12 13.37
CA ILE A 63 11.06 -1.42 12.44
C ILE A 63 11.56 -1.60 11.00
N ALA A 64 10.65 -1.83 10.06
CA ALA A 64 10.92 -1.89 8.63
C ALA A 64 9.95 -0.97 7.87
N LEU A 65 10.44 -0.19 6.91
CA LEU A 65 9.63 0.74 6.12
C LEU A 65 9.86 0.50 4.64
N ALA A 66 8.77 0.48 3.86
CA ALA A 66 8.86 0.42 2.41
C ALA A 66 7.59 0.98 1.77
N GLY A 67 7.71 2.00 0.91
CA GLY A 67 6.55 2.66 0.31
C GLY A 67 5.61 3.22 1.38
N ASP A 68 4.32 2.88 1.28
CA ASP A 68 3.29 3.18 2.25
C ASP A 68 3.08 2.04 3.29
N ARG A 69 4.03 1.11 3.40
CA ARG A 69 4.01 0.07 4.43
C ARG A 69 4.88 0.39 5.64
N ILE A 70 4.40 -0.01 6.80
CA ILE A 70 5.14 0.00 8.07
C ILE A 70 5.10 -1.42 8.63
N GLY A 71 6.27 -1.97 8.91
CA GLY A 71 6.44 -3.25 9.58
C GLY A 71 7.08 -3.06 10.95
N VAL A 72 6.58 -3.79 11.95
CA VAL A 72 7.18 -3.88 13.28
C VAL A 72 7.34 -5.34 13.69
N LEU A 73 8.46 -5.64 14.35
CA LEU A 73 8.68 -6.89 15.07
C LEU A 73 8.64 -6.60 16.56
N THR A 74 7.73 -7.25 17.28
CA THR A 74 7.58 -7.11 18.73
C THR A 74 8.43 -8.12 19.49
N GLY A 75 8.75 -7.83 20.76
CA GLY A 75 9.59 -8.69 21.61
C GLY A 75 9.01 -10.08 21.90
N ASP A 76 7.71 -10.29 21.69
CA ASP A 76 7.05 -11.61 21.74
C ASP A 76 7.15 -12.39 20.42
N GLY A 77 7.91 -11.88 19.43
CA GLY A 77 8.19 -12.55 18.17
C GLY A 77 7.06 -12.45 17.14
N LYS A 78 6.20 -11.42 17.20
CA LYS A 78 5.18 -11.19 16.17
C LYS A 78 5.64 -10.14 15.17
N ALA A 79 5.47 -10.44 13.89
CA ALA A 79 5.62 -9.48 12.81
C ALA A 79 4.26 -8.90 12.43
N TRP A 80 4.14 -7.58 12.52
CA TRP A 80 2.96 -6.83 12.11
C TRP A 80 3.30 -5.92 10.95
N VAL A 81 2.41 -5.83 9.97
CA VAL A 81 2.52 -4.89 8.86
C VAL A 81 1.20 -4.15 8.71
N LYS A 82 1.27 -2.88 8.34
CA LYS A 82 0.13 -2.13 7.82
C LYS A 82 0.50 -1.44 6.51
N GLU A 83 -0.51 -1.17 5.70
CA GLU A 83 -0.42 -0.55 4.38
C GLU A 83 -1.36 0.66 4.30
N GLY A 84 -0.97 1.69 3.57
CA GLY A 84 -1.64 2.99 3.54
C GLY A 84 -1.15 3.96 4.61
N GLY A 85 -1.93 5.01 4.89
CA GLY A 85 -1.51 6.11 5.77
C GLY A 85 -1.23 5.71 7.23
N LEU A 86 -0.69 6.65 8.03
CA LEU A 86 -0.32 6.39 9.44
C LEU A 86 -1.50 5.97 10.35
N SER A 87 -2.76 6.13 9.92
CA SER A 87 -3.93 5.65 10.65
C SER A 87 -4.44 4.27 10.20
N ALA A 88 -3.74 3.60 9.28
CA ALA A 88 -4.14 2.29 8.77
C ALA A 88 -4.11 1.21 9.86
N THR A 89 -4.88 0.15 9.64
CA THR A 89 -4.98 -0.99 10.56
C THR A 89 -3.81 -1.95 10.38
N TRP A 90 -3.33 -2.51 11.49
CA TRP A 90 -2.29 -3.54 11.50
C TRP A 90 -2.83 -4.93 11.11
N VAL A 91 -1.99 -5.70 10.43
CA VAL A 91 -2.17 -7.11 10.09
C VAL A 91 -1.00 -7.89 10.70
N THR A 92 -1.29 -9.02 11.34
CA THR A 92 -0.24 -9.96 11.76
C THR A 92 0.19 -10.79 10.55
N GLU A 93 1.44 -10.64 10.13
CA GLU A 93 1.99 -11.40 9.00
C GLU A 93 2.52 -12.76 9.45
N ASN A 94 3.16 -12.84 10.63
CA ASN A 94 3.72 -14.09 11.16
C ASN A 94 4.01 -14.04 12.67
N THR A 95 4.28 -15.21 13.28
CA THR A 95 4.64 -15.40 14.69
C THR A 95 5.93 -16.24 14.82
N GLY A 96 6.66 -16.10 15.92
CA GLY A 96 7.97 -16.76 16.08
C GLY A 96 9.07 -16.13 15.22
N VAL A 97 8.92 -14.85 14.89
CA VAL A 97 9.79 -14.10 13.99
C VAL A 97 11.01 -13.54 14.75
N ILE A 98 12.16 -13.52 14.08
CA ILE A 98 13.41 -12.95 14.60
C ILE A 98 13.93 -11.76 13.78
N ASP A 99 13.38 -11.55 12.57
CA ASP A 99 13.77 -10.47 11.66
C ASP A 99 12.61 -10.14 10.71
N ILE A 100 12.51 -8.87 10.30
CA ILE A 100 11.54 -8.41 9.30
C ILE A 100 12.19 -7.40 8.34
N ALA A 101 12.00 -7.64 7.05
CA ALA A 101 12.36 -6.71 5.99
C ALA A 101 11.18 -6.53 5.03
N LEU A 102 11.00 -5.31 4.54
CA LEU A 102 9.98 -4.98 3.56
C LEU A 102 10.64 -4.49 2.28
N SER A 103 10.08 -4.86 1.12
CA SER A 103 10.44 -4.31 -0.17
C SER A 103 9.39 -3.30 -0.62
N SER A 104 9.75 -2.30 -1.42
CA SER A 104 8.76 -1.51 -2.14
C SER A 104 8.30 -2.33 -3.35
N GLY A 105 7.18 -3.03 -3.22
CA GLY A 105 6.49 -3.65 -4.34
C GLY A 105 5.78 -2.61 -5.21
N THR A 106 5.48 -2.97 -6.44
CA THR A 106 4.45 -2.30 -7.25
C THR A 106 3.31 -3.29 -7.43
N ASP A 107 2.54 -3.50 -6.37
CA ASP A 107 1.27 -4.20 -6.42
C ASP A 107 0.22 -3.37 -7.19
#